data_AF-A0AAJ2CDU4-F1
#
_entry.id   AF-A0AAJ2CDU4-F1
#
_cell.length_a   1.000
_cell.length_b   1.000
_cell.length_c   1.000
_cell.angle_alpha   90.00
_cell.angle_beta   90.00
_cell.angle_gamma   90.00
#
_symmetry.space_group_name_H-M   'P 1'
#
loop_
_entity.id
_entity.type
_entity.pdbx_description
1 polymer ?
#
loop_
_entity_poly.entity_id
_entity_poly.type
_entity_poly.pdbx_seq_one_letter_code
_entity_poly.pdbx_strand_id
1 'polypeptide(L)' 'MTQRLSHKKTNNIIPLLKKGEYNSYRPEDIKRWGIERFLETVCASKEIEVPNLGFNDEENNRMDSILKDENKEHDF' A
#
# COMPACT_ATOMS: atom_id res chain seq x y z
N MET A 1 -2.04 13.58 20.83
CA MET A 1 -1.43 14.40 19.76
C MET A 1 -0.85 13.45 18.74
N THR A 2 -1.60 13.09 17.70
CA THR A 2 -1.16 12.10 16.71
C THR A 2 -0.78 12.84 15.44
N GLN A 3 0.51 12.76 15.09
CA GLN A 3 1.09 13.47 13.96
C GLN A 3 0.37 13.04 12.68
N ARG A 4 -0.30 13.99 12.01
CA ARG A 4 -0.81 13.80 10.66
C ARG A 4 0.39 13.54 9.76
N LEU A 5 0.57 12.29 9.33
CA LEU A 5 1.40 11.96 8.18
C LEU A 5 0.93 12.82 7.02
N SER A 6 1.69 13.89 6.77
CA SER A 6 1.57 14.76 5.61
C SER A 6 1.84 13.91 4.39
N HIS A 7 0.80 13.26 3.88
CA HIS A 7 0.79 12.71 2.53
C HIS A 7 0.95 13.90 1.61
N LYS A 8 2.19 14.19 1.21
CA LYS A 8 2.48 15.12 0.12
C LYS A 8 1.75 14.55 -1.09
N LYS A 9 0.54 15.05 -1.31
CA LYS A 9 -0.31 14.79 -2.45
C LYS A 9 0.42 15.38 -3.66
N THR A 10 1.35 14.64 -4.23
CA THR A 10 1.95 15.00 -5.51
C THR A 10 0.85 14.82 -6.55
N ASN A 11 0.25 15.97 -6.88
CA ASN A 11 -0.55 16.26 -8.06
C ASN A 11 -0.42 15.16 -9.12
N ASN A 12 -1.43 14.31 -9.27
CA ASN A 12 -2.57 14.56 -10.16
C ASN A 12 -2.01 15.12 -11.49
N ILE A 13 -1.96 14.41 -12.61
CA ILE A 13 -3.14 13.94 -13.33
C ILE A 13 -2.68 12.91 -14.43
N ILE A 14 -3.56 11.99 -14.87
CA ILE A 14 -3.61 11.62 -16.32
C ILE A 14 -4.88 12.22 -16.94
N PRO A 15 -4.82 13.43 -17.52
CA PRO A 15 -5.94 14.07 -18.19
C PRO A 15 -5.99 13.71 -19.68
N LEU A 16 -7.03 14.14 -20.39
CA LEU A 16 -7.24 13.81 -21.80
C LEU A 16 -6.51 14.79 -22.75
N LEU A 17 -6.16 14.31 -23.95
CA LEU A 17 -6.05 15.19 -25.12
C LEU A 17 -7.45 15.61 -25.47
N LYS A 18 -7.61 16.88 -25.77
CA LYS A 18 -8.80 17.32 -26.48
C LYS A 18 -8.96 16.52 -27.77
N LYS A 19 -10.20 16.36 -28.24
CA LYS A 19 -10.48 15.76 -29.55
C LYS A 19 -9.70 16.53 -30.63
N GLY A 20 -8.60 15.94 -31.14
CA GLY A 20 -7.69 16.57 -32.10
C GLY A 20 -6.27 16.87 -31.62
N GLU A 21 -5.91 16.65 -30.34
CA GLU A 21 -4.51 16.74 -29.88
C GLU A 21 -3.86 15.34 -29.81
N TYR A 22 -2.52 15.28 -29.78
CA TYR A 22 -1.71 14.06 -29.55
C TYR A 22 -1.09 14.11 -28.14
N ASN A 23 -1.34 13.11 -27.29
CA ASN A 23 -0.70 12.97 -25.97
C ASN A 23 0.39 11.96 -26.18
N SER A 24 1.61 12.38 -25.88
CA SER A 24 2.69 11.44 -25.64
C SER A 24 2.71 11.15 -24.14
N TYR A 25 2.26 9.96 -23.77
CA TYR A 25 2.45 9.42 -22.43
C TYR A 25 3.53 8.36 -22.46
N ARG A 26 4.38 8.35 -21.44
CA ARG A 26 5.35 7.27 -21.27
C ARG A 26 4.63 6.01 -20.77
N PRO A 27 5.07 4.81 -21.18
CA PRO A 27 4.51 3.55 -20.68
C PRO A 27 4.52 3.44 -19.15
N GLU A 28 5.55 3.99 -18.50
CA GLU A 28 5.69 3.96 -17.04
C GLU A 28 4.62 4.80 -16.34
N ASP A 29 4.25 5.95 -16.93
CA ASP A 29 3.26 6.86 -16.36
C ASP A 29 1.85 6.29 -16.49
N ILE A 30 1.54 5.65 -17.63
CA ILE A 30 0.28 4.93 -17.85
C ILE A 30 0.14 3.80 -16.83
N LYS A 31 1.22 3.03 -16.62
CA LYS A 31 1.25 1.93 -15.66
C LYS A 31 1.02 2.42 -14.23
N ARG A 32 1.75 3.46 -13.80
CA ARG A 32 1.62 4.03 -12.46
C ARG A 32 0.20 4.52 -12.19
N TRP A 33 -0.35 5.34 -13.07
CA TRP A 33 -1.70 5.85 -12.90
C TRP A 33 -2.77 4.76 -12.95
N GLY A 34 -2.61 3.77 -13.83
CA GLY A 34 -3.49 2.61 -13.88
C GLY A 34 -3.50 1.84 -12.55
N ILE A 35 -2.32 1.63 -11.95
CA ILE A 35 -2.18 0.99 -10.64
C ILE A 35 -2.80 1.86 -9.54
N GLU A 36 -2.50 3.16 -9.48
CA GLU A 36 -3.08 4.07 -8.49
C GLU A 36 -4.61 4.07 -8.56
N ARG A 37 -5.17 4.19 -9.77
CA ARG A 37 -6.62 4.21 -9.96
C ARG A 37 -7.28 2.88 -9.62
N PHE A 38 -6.61 1.78 -9.96
CA PHE A 38 -7.05 0.45 -9.57
C PHE A 38 -7.08 0.32 -8.05
N LEU A 39 -6.00 0.67 -7.36
CA LEU A 39 -5.91 0.61 -5.90
C LEU A 39 -6.95 1.50 -5.22
N GLU A 40 -7.16 2.74 -5.70
CA GLU A 40 -8.24 3.60 -5.20
C GLU A 40 -9.63 2.97 -5.34
N THR A 41 -9.84 2.14 -6.36
CA THR A 41 -11.13 1.50 -6.63
C THR A 41 -11.31 0.21 -5.84
N VAL A 42 -10.26 -0.62 -5.72
CA VAL A 42 -10.34 -1.96 -5.14
C VAL A 42 -10.00 -2.01 -3.65
N CYS A 43 -9.16 -1.10 -3.16
CA CYS A 43 -8.82 -1.09 -1.75
C CYS A 43 -10.05 -0.63 -0.95
N ALA A 44 -10.34 -1.36 0.12
CA ALA A 44 -11.33 -0.94 1.08
C ALA A 44 -10.97 0.47 1.57
N SER A 45 -11.91 1.40 1.45
CA SER A 45 -11.74 2.78 1.93
C SER A 45 -11.72 2.86 3.46
N LYS A 46 -12.09 1.77 4.14
CA LYS A 46 -12.09 1.64 5.58
C LYS A 46 -10.87 0.81 6.01
N GLU A 47 -10.22 1.25 7.08
CA GLU A 47 -9.21 0.44 7.76
C GLU A 47 -9.78 -0.96 8.05
N ILE A 48 -8.97 -1.99 7.77
CA ILE A 48 -9.31 -3.36 8.13
C ILE A 48 -9.26 -3.41 9.65
N GLU A 49 -10.43 -3.57 10.27
CA GLU A 49 -10.52 -3.83 11.71
C GLU A 49 -9.91 -5.20 11.97
N VAL A 50 -8.67 -5.22 12.46
CA VAL A 50 -8.05 -6.44 12.97
C VAL A 50 -8.71 -6.73 14.31
N PRO A 51 -9.46 -7.84 14.45
CA PRO A 51 -10.07 -8.17 15.72
C PRO A 51 -8.97 -8.36 16.76
N ASN A 52 -9.24 -7.96 18.00
CA ASN A 52 -8.37 -8.35 19.10
C ASN A 52 -8.50 -9.87 19.25
N LEU A 53 -7.49 -10.60 18.77
CA LEU A 53 -7.46 -12.06 18.75
C LEU A 53 -7.27 -12.66 20.15
N GLY A 54 -7.09 -11.83 21.19
CA GLY A 54 -7.02 -12.27 22.57
C GLY A 54 -5.75 -13.03 22.93
N PHE A 55 -4.70 -12.90 22.11
CA PHE A 55 -3.41 -13.53 22.40
C PHE A 55 -2.82 -12.97 23.68
N ASN A 56 -2.45 -13.87 24.59
CA ASN A 56 -1.74 -13.49 25.80
C ASN A 56 -0.25 -13.22 25.51
N ASP A 57 0.44 -12.62 26.47
CA ASP A 57 1.85 -12.26 26.32
C ASP A 57 2.75 -13.48 26.08
N GLU A 58 2.42 -14.65 26.63
CA GLU A 58 3.17 -15.89 26.42
C GLU A 58 3.03 -16.42 24.98
N GLU A 59 1.83 -16.37 24.41
CA GLU A 59 1.54 -16.74 23.03
C GLU A 59 2.25 -15.81 22.03
N ASN A 60 2.25 -14.50 22.31
CA ASN A 60 2.96 -13.52 21.49
C ASN A 60 4.48 -13.77 21.52
N ASN A 61 5.05 -14.00 22.70
CA ASN A 61 6.48 -14.31 22.86
C ASN A 61 6.90 -15.60 22.15
N ARG A 62 6.02 -16.61 22.15
CA ARG A 62 6.25 -17.86 21.42
C ARG A 62 6.28 -17.61 19.91
N MET A 63 5.33 -16.83 19.38
CA MET A 63 5.29 -16.51 17.96
C MET A 63 6.51 -15.69 17.53
N ASP A 64 6.94 -14.71 18.34
CA ASP A 64 8.14 -13.91 18.06
C ASP A 64 9.40 -14.75 17.98
N SER A 65 9.48 -15.83 18.76
CA SER A 65 10.62 -16.75 18.73
C SER A 65 10.64 -17.55 17.42
N ILE A 66 9.48 -18.05 16.98
CA ILE A 66 9.34 -18.78 15.71
C ILE A 66 9.70 -17.90 14.52
N LEU A 67 9.16 -16.68 14.47
CA LEU A 67 9.43 -15.73 13.38
C LEU A 67 10.91 -15.33 13.29
N LYS A 68 11.61 -15.25 14.42
CA LYS A 68 13.06 -14.97 14.45
C LYS A 68 13.89 -16.11 13.88
N ASP A 69 13.43 -17.34 14.01
CA ASP A 69 14.15 -18.50 13.50
C ASP A 69 13.88 -18.69 11.99
N GLU A 70 12.65 -18.47 11.52
CA GLU A 70 12.33 -18.48 10.08
C GLU A 70 13.10 -17.41 9.29
N ASN A 71 13.26 -16.19 9.85
CA ASN A 71 14.04 -15.15 9.19
C ASN A 71 15.53 -15.50 9.07
N LYS A 72 16.08 -16.31 9.98
CA LYS A 72 17.47 -16.78 9.89
C LYS A 72 17.65 -17.88 8.86
N GLU A 73 16.64 -18.74 8.67
CA GLU A 73 16.69 -19.81 7.66
C GLU A 73 16.59 -19.28 6.22
N HIS A 74 15.98 -18.11 6.03
CA HIS A 74 15.85 -17.46 4.71
C HIS A 74 17.04 -16.59 4.29
N ASP A 75 18.08 -16.46 5.13
CA ASP A 75 19.29 -15.66 4.88
C ASP A 75 20.49 -16.50 4.33
N PHE A 76 20.25 -17.72 3.83
CA PHE A 76 21.26 -18.60 3.20
C PHE A 76 21.04 -18.85 1.72
#